data_AF-E0NDU4-F1
#
_entry.id   AF-E0NDU4-F1
#
_cell.length_a   1.000
_cell.length_b   1.000
_cell.length_c   1.000
_cell.angle_alpha   90.00
_cell.angle_beta   90.00
_cell.angle_gamma   90.00
#
_symmetry.space_group_name_H-M   'P 1'
#
loop_
_entity.id
_entity.type
_entity.pdbx_description
1 polymer ?
#
loop_
_entity_poly.entity_id
_entity_poly.type
_entity_poly.pdbx_seq_one_letter_code
_entity_poly.pdbx_strand_id
1 'polypeptide(L)'
;MVKTTATHGITLLLPLLYFLFLYGSGVVVFLVFLTLLTILRTQISLAKLFKGLTRILLVAFTTTSSAVTLPVEFMDVQHRLSVSKSVSELVLPLGMVLKNNGPAMYLALVCTAIAKSATSPSPPLICQRKVSRYLLV
;
A
#
# COMPACT_ATOMS: atom_id res chain seq x y z
N MET A 1 24.40 3.67 -8.14
CA MET A 1 23.57 3.65 -9.37
C MET A 1 24.39 3.81 -10.65
N VAL A 2 25.34 4.75 -10.77
CA VAL A 2 26.13 4.93 -12.01
C VAL A 2 26.86 3.65 -12.45
N LYS A 3 27.48 2.93 -11.50
CA LYS A 3 28.22 1.68 -11.78
C LYS A 3 27.35 0.50 -12.24
N THR A 4 26.08 0.44 -11.82
CA THR A 4 25.15 -0.66 -12.16
C THR A 4 24.39 -0.38 -13.46
N THR A 5 24.10 0.88 -13.75
CA THR A 5 23.50 1.31 -15.01
C THR A 5 24.50 1.19 -16.17
N ALA A 6 25.80 1.39 -15.93
CA ALA A 6 26.84 1.27 -16.95
C ALA A 6 27.06 -0.18 -17.47
N THR A 7 26.88 -1.19 -16.62
CA THR A 7 27.15 -2.60 -16.99
C THR A 7 25.93 -3.38 -17.46
N HIS A 8 24.71 -2.99 -17.08
CA HIS A 8 23.48 -3.74 -17.39
C HIS A 8 22.32 -2.87 -17.95
N GLY A 9 22.63 -1.63 -18.34
CA GLY A 9 21.71 -0.48 -18.45
C GLY A 9 20.32 -0.75 -19.01
N ILE A 10 20.20 -1.30 -20.22
CA ILE A 10 18.89 -1.53 -20.87
C ILE A 10 18.29 -2.89 -20.46
N THR A 11 19.12 -3.87 -20.14
CA THR A 11 18.70 -5.22 -19.77
C THR A 11 17.98 -5.26 -18.42
N LEU A 12 18.26 -4.32 -17.50
CA LEU A 12 17.55 -4.20 -16.22
C LEU A 12 16.20 -3.46 -16.32
N LEU A 13 15.98 -2.69 -17.38
CA LEU A 13 14.76 -1.90 -17.52
C LEU A 13 13.52 -2.80 -17.69
N LEU A 14 13.66 -3.89 -18.47
CA LEU A 14 12.58 -4.85 -18.72
C LEU A 14 12.09 -5.57 -17.43
N PRO A 15 12.96 -6.20 -16.62
CA PRO A 15 12.53 -6.85 -15.38
C PRO A 15 12.03 -5.84 -14.33
N LEU A 16 12.55 -4.61 -14.31
CA LEU A 16 12.04 -3.56 -13.42
C LEU A 16 10.63 -3.12 -13.82
N LEU A 17 10.37 -2.98 -15.12
CA LEU A 17 9.04 -2.65 -15.64
C LEU A 17 8.04 -3.76 -15.34
N TYR A 18 8.44 -5.03 -15.52
CA TYR A 18 7.62 -6.19 -15.15
C TYR A 18 7.31 -6.21 -13.65
N PHE A 19 8.30 -5.93 -12.80
CA PHE A 19 8.12 -5.83 -11.35
C PHE A 19 7.14 -4.72 -10.98
N LEU A 20 7.27 -3.53 -11.59
CA LEU A 20 6.37 -2.40 -11.37
C LEU A 20 4.94 -2.73 -11.80
N PHE A 21 4.77 -3.39 -12.95
CA PHE A 21 3.47 -3.81 -13.45
C PHE A 21 2.80 -4.85 -12.52
N LEU A 22 3.58 -5.83 -12.05
CA LEU A 22 3.08 -6.87 -11.15
C LEU A 22 2.71 -6.30 -9.77
N TYR A 23 3.53 -5.40 -9.23
CA TYR A 23 3.21 -4.69 -8.00
C TYR A 23 1.97 -3.80 -8.17
N GLY A 24 1.93 -2.99 -9.24
CA GLY A 24 0.82 -2.06 -9.51
C GLY A 24 -0.51 -2.78 -9.71
N SER A 25 -0.53 -3.85 -10.51
CA SER A 25 -1.74 -4.67 -10.69
C SER A 25 -2.19 -5.31 -9.37
N GLY A 26 -1.27 -5.80 -8.54
CA GLY A 26 -1.59 -6.32 -7.21
C GLY A 26 -2.23 -5.28 -6.30
N VAL A 27 -1.71 -4.04 -6.29
CA VAL A 27 -2.28 -2.93 -5.51
C VAL A 27 -3.69 -2.58 -5.99
N VAL A 28 -3.93 -2.55 -7.30
CA VAL A 28 -5.27 -2.29 -7.86
C VAL A 28 -6.27 -3.37 -7.46
N VAL A 29 -5.89 -4.65 -7.56
CA VAL A 29 -6.76 -5.77 -7.14
C VAL A 29 -7.08 -5.68 -5.64
N PHE A 30 -6.08 -5.41 -4.81
CA PHE A 30 -6.26 -5.23 -3.37
C PHE A 30 -7.18 -4.04 -3.04
N LEU A 31 -7.03 -2.92 -3.75
CA LEU A 31 -7.87 -1.74 -3.57
C LEU A 31 -9.33 -2.00 -3.95
N VAL A 32 -9.57 -2.70 -5.07
CA VAL A 32 -10.91 -3.09 -5.51
C VAL A 32 -11.55 -4.03 -4.49
N PHE A 33 -10.80 -5.03 -4.01
CA PHE A 33 -11.26 -5.97 -3.00
C PHE A 33 -11.67 -5.26 -1.69
N LEU A 34 -10.83 -4.36 -1.18
CA LEU A 34 -11.14 -3.60 0.03
C LEU A 34 -12.35 -2.68 -0.17
N THR A 35 -12.45 -2.00 -1.30
CA THR A 35 -13.57 -1.12 -1.62
C THR A 35 -14.89 -1.89 -1.65
N LEU A 36 -14.89 -3.07 -2.28
CA LEU A 36 -16.05 -3.95 -2.33
C LEU A 36 -16.46 -4.41 -0.92
N LEU A 37 -15.48 -4.82 -0.11
CA LEU A 37 -15.72 -5.25 1.27
C LEU A 37 -16.28 -4.12 2.13
N THR A 38 -15.77 -2.90 1.97
CA THR A 38 -16.29 -1.71 2.65
C THR A 38 -17.75 -1.48 2.28
N ILE A 39 -18.11 -1.49 1.00
CA ILE A 39 -19.49 -1.24 0.54
C ILE A 39 -20.45 -2.30 1.08
N LEU A 40 -20.04 -3.58 1.04
CA LEU A 40 -20.85 -4.68 1.58
C LEU A 40 -21.13 -4.50 3.08
N ARG A 41 -20.15 -4.01 3.84
CA ARG A 41 -20.26 -3.85 5.31
C ARG A 41 -20.94 -2.57 5.75
N THR A 42 -20.68 -1.45 5.06
CA THR A 42 -21.19 -0.12 5.46
C THR A 42 -22.45 0.29 4.71
N GLN A 43 -22.87 -0.45 3.67
CA GLN A 43 -24.09 -0.19 2.89
C GLN A 43 -24.14 1.25 2.33
N ILE A 44 -22.98 1.88 2.16
CA ILE A 44 -22.81 3.20 1.54
C ILE A 44 -22.65 3.06 0.03
N SER A 45 -23.23 3.98 -0.72
CA SER A 45 -23.07 3.99 -2.17
C SER A 45 -21.62 4.27 -2.58
N LEU A 46 -21.15 3.57 -3.62
CA LEU A 46 -19.81 3.73 -4.20
C LEU A 46 -19.52 5.21 -4.53
N ALA A 47 -20.51 5.92 -5.06
CA ALA A 47 -20.39 7.34 -5.40
C ALA A 47 -20.14 8.23 -4.16
N LYS A 48 -20.80 7.95 -3.02
CA LYS A 48 -20.59 8.71 -1.78
C LYS A 48 -19.19 8.45 -1.21
N LEU A 49 -18.75 7.19 -1.25
CA LEU A 49 -17.41 6.79 -0.80
C LEU A 49 -16.31 7.47 -1.63
N PHE A 50 -16.38 7.38 -2.96
CA PHE A 50 -15.40 8.01 -3.85
C PHE A 50 -15.40 9.54 -3.73
N LYS A 51 -16.58 10.18 -3.67
CA LYS A 51 -16.68 11.64 -3.52
C LYS A 51 -16.10 12.13 -2.19
N GLY A 52 -16.23 11.35 -1.12
CA GLY A 52 -15.60 11.62 0.16
C GLY A 52 -14.09 11.41 0.17
N LEU A 53 -13.58 10.44 -0.60
CA LEU A 53 -12.16 10.07 -0.63
C LEU A 53 -11.33 10.78 -1.71
N THR A 54 -11.95 11.50 -2.65
CA THR A 54 -11.23 12.08 -3.81
C THR A 54 -10.11 13.03 -3.38
N ARG A 55 -10.37 13.87 -2.36
CA ARG A 55 -9.39 14.84 -1.88
C ARG A 55 -8.21 14.17 -1.19
N ILE A 56 -8.46 13.24 -0.26
CA ILE A 56 -7.38 12.50 0.37
C ILE A 56 -6.57 11.66 -0.63
N LEU A 57 -7.21 11.07 -1.64
CA LEU A 57 -6.52 10.28 -2.66
C LEU A 57 -5.53 11.14 -3.46
N LEU A 58 -5.92 12.37 -3.81
CA LEU A 58 -5.03 13.32 -4.47
C LEU A 58 -3.84 13.71 -3.58
N VAL A 59 -4.08 14.01 -2.30
CA VAL A 59 -2.99 14.36 -1.37
C VAL A 59 -2.07 13.16 -1.12
N ALA A 60 -2.61 11.96 -0.98
CA ALA A 60 -1.84 10.74 -0.78
C ALA A 60 -0.97 10.42 -2.00
N PHE A 61 -1.50 10.64 -3.20
CA PHE A 61 -0.76 10.44 -4.43
C PHE A 61 0.41 11.43 -4.59
N THR A 62 0.22 12.69 -4.23
CA THR A 62 1.27 13.72 -4.37
C THR A 62 2.32 13.66 -3.27
N THR A 63 1.93 13.33 -2.04
CA THR A 63 2.84 13.32 -0.88
C THR A 63 3.51 11.98 -0.65
N THR A 64 2.93 10.88 -1.14
CA THR A 64 3.40 9.49 -0.96
C THR A 64 3.61 9.07 0.51
N SER A 65 3.02 9.79 1.47
CA SER A 65 3.26 9.60 2.90
C SER A 65 1.96 9.58 3.71
N SER A 66 1.69 8.45 4.39
CA SER A 66 0.49 8.26 5.21
C SER A 66 0.40 9.21 6.41
N ALA A 67 1.54 9.63 6.97
CA ALA A 67 1.57 10.55 8.10
C ALA A 67 1.20 11.99 7.68
N VAL A 68 1.53 12.37 6.45
CA VAL A 68 1.23 13.70 5.91
C VAL A 68 -0.24 13.80 5.49
N THR A 69 -0.86 12.68 5.11
CA THR A 69 -2.27 12.64 4.69
C THR A 69 -3.25 12.60 5.86
N LEU A 70 -2.83 12.10 7.04
CA LEU A 70 -3.66 11.92 8.22
C LEU A 70 -4.51 13.17 8.62
N PRO A 71 -3.98 14.40 8.68
CA PRO A 71 -4.80 15.58 9.02
C PRO A 71 -5.90 15.87 7.99
N VAL A 72 -5.67 15.58 6.71
CA VAL A 72 -6.67 15.71 5.65
C VAL A 72 -7.71 14.59 5.77
N GLU A 73 -7.28 13.39 6.14
CA GLU A 73 -8.13 12.22 6.39
C GLU A 73 -9.16 12.47 7.48
N PHE A 74 -8.73 13.06 8.59
CA PHE A 74 -9.62 13.42 9.68
C PHE A 74 -10.78 14.30 9.22
N MET A 75 -10.47 15.34 8.44
CA MET A 75 -11.47 16.28 7.95
C MET A 75 -12.44 15.62 6.96
N ASP A 76 -11.92 14.83 6.02
CA ASP A 76 -12.76 14.19 5.00
C ASP A 76 -13.64 13.08 5.62
N VAL A 77 -13.11 12.29 6.55
CA VAL A 77 -13.87 11.22 7.23
C VAL A 77 -14.98 11.78 8.14
N GLN A 78 -14.72 12.86 8.88
CA GLN A 78 -15.70 13.49 9.76
C GLN A 78 -16.77 14.29 8.99
N HIS A 79 -16.36 15.10 8.00
CA HIS A 79 -17.28 16.00 7.31
C HIS A 79 -17.93 15.41 6.05
N ARG A 80 -17.23 14.55 5.29
CA ARG A 80 -17.76 13.99 4.02
C ARG A 80 -18.38 12.61 4.21
N LEU A 81 -17.81 11.79 5.09
CA LEU A 81 -18.31 10.44 5.38
C LEU A 81 -19.17 10.36 6.65
N SER A 82 -19.26 11.45 7.44
CA SER A 82 -20.10 11.55 8.64
C SER A 82 -19.80 10.49 9.71
N VAL A 83 -18.52 10.11 9.86
CA VAL A 83 -18.08 9.19 10.92
C VAL A 83 -17.94 9.93 12.24
N SER A 84 -18.30 9.29 13.35
CA SER A 84 -18.16 9.87 14.69
C SER A 84 -16.71 10.25 15.00
N LYS A 85 -16.52 11.46 15.54
CA LYS A 85 -15.20 12.00 15.90
C LYS A 85 -14.43 11.06 16.83
N SER A 86 -15.07 10.55 17.88
CA SER A 86 -14.46 9.64 18.85
C SER A 86 -13.94 8.34 18.23
N VAL A 87 -14.62 7.82 17.20
CA VAL A 87 -14.17 6.62 16.48
C VAL A 87 -13.01 6.96 15.56
N SER A 88 -13.11 8.06 14.81
CA SER A 88 -12.08 8.48 13.86
C SER A 88 -10.74 8.80 14.54
N GLU A 89 -10.75 9.50 15.68
CA GLU A 89 -9.54 9.92 16.44
C GLU A 89 -8.76 8.76 17.04
N LEU A 90 -9.43 7.65 17.33
CA LEU A 90 -8.77 6.44 17.80
C LEU A 90 -8.34 5.54 16.64
N VAL A 91 -9.25 5.27 15.70
CA VAL A 91 -9.06 4.25 14.67
C VAL A 91 -8.12 4.72 13.55
N LEU A 92 -8.14 6.01 13.17
CA LEU A 92 -7.29 6.52 12.07
C LEU A 92 -5.80 6.52 12.45
N PRO A 93 -5.36 7.02 13.63
CA PRO A 93 -3.94 6.98 14.00
C PRO A 93 -3.44 5.58 14.30
N LEU A 94 -4.23 4.75 14.99
CA LEU A 94 -3.90 3.34 15.22
C LEU A 94 -3.80 2.60 13.89
N GLY A 95 -4.77 2.82 13.00
CA GLY A 95 -4.77 2.27 11.66
C GLY A 95 -3.56 2.71 10.84
N MET A 96 -3.14 3.97 10.90
CA MET A 96 -1.97 4.44 10.15
C MET A 96 -0.68 3.73 10.57
N VAL A 97 -0.49 3.48 11.88
CA VAL A 97 0.70 2.76 12.38
C VAL A 97 0.62 1.28 12.05
N LEU A 98 -0.54 0.67 12.24
CA LEU A 98 -0.71 -0.79 12.16
C LEU A 98 -1.04 -1.32 10.75
N LYS A 99 -1.59 -0.48 9.88
CA LYS A 99 -2.09 -0.90 8.56
C LYS A 99 -1.06 -0.54 7.48
N ASN A 100 0.04 -1.27 7.45
CA ASN A 100 1.11 -1.01 6.49
C ASN A 100 1.17 -2.01 5.31
N ASN A 101 0.10 -2.06 4.51
CA ASN A 101 -0.04 -3.05 3.42
C ASN A 101 0.93 -2.83 2.24
N GLY A 102 1.23 -1.58 1.88
CA GLY A 102 2.08 -1.26 0.71
C GLY A 102 3.49 -1.85 0.83
N PRO A 103 4.23 -1.53 1.92
CA PRO A 103 5.53 -2.13 2.19
C PRO A 103 5.46 -3.67 2.32
N ALA A 104 4.42 -4.22 2.96
CA ALA A 104 4.27 -5.67 3.07
C ALA A 104 4.19 -6.36 1.68
N MET A 105 3.38 -5.82 0.77
CA MET A 105 3.27 -6.32 -0.61
C MET A 105 4.59 -6.16 -1.38
N TYR A 106 5.26 -5.02 -1.23
CA TYR A 106 6.56 -4.79 -1.86
C TYR A 106 7.62 -5.78 -1.36
N LEU A 107 7.73 -5.97 -0.05
CA LEU A 107 8.68 -6.92 0.55
C LEU A 107 8.39 -8.35 0.10
N ALA A 108 7.12 -8.77 0.04
CA ALA A 108 6.74 -10.09 -0.46
C ALA A 108 7.20 -10.30 -1.92
N LEU A 109 7.01 -9.29 -2.78
CA LEU A 109 7.44 -9.34 -4.17
C LEU A 109 8.97 -9.38 -4.31
N VAL A 110 9.69 -8.56 -3.54
CA VAL A 110 11.16 -8.59 -3.51
C VAL A 110 11.67 -9.94 -3.00
N CYS A 111 11.05 -10.50 -1.96
CA CYS A 111 11.44 -11.79 -1.41
C CYS A 111 11.36 -12.90 -2.45
N THR A 112 10.25 -12.94 -3.19
CA THR A 112 10.02 -13.95 -4.23
C THR A 112 10.93 -13.75 -5.44
N ALA A 113 11.22 -12.51 -5.81
CA ALA A 113 12.18 -12.20 -6.88
C ALA A 113 13.60 -12.64 -6.51
N ILE A 114 14.07 -12.35 -5.29
CA ILE A 114 15.38 -12.79 -4.80
C ILE A 114 15.45 -14.32 -4.72
N ALA A 115 14.42 -14.97 -4.17
CA ALA A 115 14.35 -16.43 -4.06
C ALA A 115 14.34 -17.15 -5.42
N LYS A 116 13.83 -16.51 -6.48
CA LYS A 116 13.95 -17.04 -7.85
C LYS A 116 15.34 -16.86 -8.44
N SER A 117 16.08 -15.83 -8.03
CA SER A 117 17.43 -15.54 -8.52
C SER A 117 18.53 -16.31 -7.79
N ALA A 118 18.33 -16.62 -6.50
CA ALA A 118 19.20 -17.48 -5.72
C ALA A 118 18.68 -18.91 -5.82
N THR A 119 19.52 -19.84 -6.27
CA THR A 119 19.26 -21.28 -6.45
C THR A 119 18.94 -22.06 -5.15
N SER A 120 18.30 -21.43 -4.15
CA SER A 120 17.95 -22.02 -2.86
C SER A 120 16.43 -22.00 -2.62
N PRO A 121 15.83 -23.11 -2.14
CA PRO A 121 14.38 -23.28 -2.01
C PRO A 121 13.75 -22.50 -0.84
N SER A 122 14.52 -21.71 -0.08
CA SER A 122 14.03 -20.96 1.08
C SER A 122 14.26 -19.44 0.93
N PRO A 123 13.20 -18.61 1.11
CA PRO A 123 13.37 -17.17 1.20
C PRO A 123 14.27 -16.84 2.41
N PRO A 124 15.23 -15.91 2.30
CA PRO A 124 16.20 -15.65 3.35
C PRO A 124 15.48 -15.28 4.66
N LEU A 125 15.91 -15.87 5.79
CA LEU A 125 15.33 -15.67 7.14
C LEU A 125 15.18 -14.18 7.51
N ILE A 126 16.08 -13.32 7.01
CA ILE A 126 16.02 -11.86 7.18
C ILE A 126 14.77 -11.26 6.53
N CYS A 127 14.37 -11.76 5.36
CA CYS A 127 13.19 -11.32 4.64
C CYS A 127 11.91 -11.75 5.37
N GLN A 128 11.85 -13.01 5.81
CA GLN A 128 10.73 -13.55 6.60
C GLN A 128 10.53 -12.78 7.92
N ARG A 129 11.62 -12.47 8.63
CA ARG A 129 11.58 -11.74 9.90
C ARG A 129 11.18 -10.27 9.73
N LYS A 130 11.49 -9.65 8.58
CA LYS A 130 11.04 -8.29 8.27
C LYS A 130 9.58 -8.26 7.87
N VAL A 131 9.13 -9.17 7.01
CA VAL A 131 7.71 -9.31 6.62
C VAL A 131 6.84 -9.56 7.85
N SER A 132 7.23 -10.49 8.73
CA SER A 132 6.49 -10.76 9.98
C SER A 132 6.43 -9.55 10.92
N ARG A 133 7.49 -8.72 10.96
CA ARG A 133 7.50 -7.49 11.77
C ARG A 133 6.63 -6.38 11.17
N TYR A 134 6.48 -6.31 9.84
CA TYR A 134 5.54 -5.40 9.17
C TYR A 134 4.08 -5.91 9.18
N LEU A 135 3.86 -7.18 9.53
CA LEU A 135 2.52 -7.78 9.68
C LEU A 135 2.01 -7.74 11.14
N LEU A 136 2.92 -7.56 12.10
CA LEU A 136 2.66 -7.50 13.54
C LEU A 136 2.63 -6.07 14.11
N VAL A 137 2.99 -5.08 13.28
CA VAL A 137 2.70 -3.67 13.51
C VAL A 137 1.61 -3.35 12.54
#